data_AF-A0A9E0SKY6-F1
#
_entry.id   AF-A0A9E0SKY6-F1
#
_cell.length_a   1.000
_cell.length_b   1.000
_cell.length_c   1.000
_cell.angle_alpha   90.00
_cell.angle_beta   90.00
_cell.angle_gamma   90.00
#
_symmetry.space_group_name_H-M   'P 1'
#
loop_
_entity.id
_entity.type
_entity.pdbx_description
1 polymer ?
#
loop_
_entity_poly.entity_id
_entity_poly.type
_entity_poly.pdbx_seq_one_letter_code
_entity_poly.pdbx_strand_id
1 'polypeptide(L)' 'MQVIQFPPSIRPKKAAKLFDIGEATLWRWVAERHDFPRPRRLSARCTVFDTGELLAWRDAQKVEVQ' A
#
# COMPACT_ATOMS: atom_id res chain seq x y z
N MET A 1 -9.50 -24.30 -13.38
CA MET A 1 -10.08 -23.18 -12.61
C MET A 1 -8.95 -22.35 -12.05
N GLN A 2 -8.75 -21.12 -12.53
CA GLN A 2 -7.83 -20.20 -11.86
C GLN A 2 -8.58 -19.56 -10.70
N VAL A 3 -8.13 -19.82 -9.48
CA VAL A 3 -8.59 -19.10 -8.30
C VAL A 3 -8.06 -17.68 -8.43
N ILE A 4 -8.96 -16.72 -8.67
CA ILE A 4 -8.64 -15.30 -8.59
C ILE A 4 -8.40 -14.97 -7.11
N GLN A 5 -7.17 -15.21 -6.66
CA GLN A 5 -6.70 -14.76 -5.36
C GLN A 5 -6.56 -13.24 -5.45
N PHE A 6 -7.59 -12.51 -5.05
CA PHE A 6 -7.42 -11.08 -4.77
C PHE A 6 -6.37 -10.97 -3.66
N PRO A 7 -5.25 -10.28 -3.90
CA PRO A 7 -4.28 -10.06 -2.83
C PRO A 7 -5.01 -9.40 -1.66
N PRO A 8 -4.75 -9.85 -0.42
CA PRO A 8 -5.53 -9.41 0.74
C PRO A 8 -5.45 -7.89 0.84
N SER A 9 -6.60 -7.22 0.77
CA SER A 9 -6.66 -5.78 0.96
C SER A 9 -6.44 -5.47 2.45
N ILE A 10 -5.51 -4.58 2.76
CA ILE A 10 -5.14 -4.25 4.13
C ILE A 10 -5.49 -2.81 4.48
N ARG A 11 -5.83 -2.58 5.75
CA ARG A 11 -6.10 -1.24 6.27
C ARG A 11 -4.81 -0.40 6.32
N PRO A 12 -4.90 0.95 6.33
CA PRO A 12 -3.75 1.85 6.36
C PRO A 12 -2.78 1.54 7.50
N LYS A 13 -3.31 1.25 8.70
CA LYS A 13 -2.50 0.85 9.87
C LYS A 13 -1.65 -0.40 9.63
N LYS A 14 -2.19 -1.41 8.93
CA LYS A 14 -1.43 -2.61 8.57
C LYS A 14 -0.45 -2.33 7.44
N ALA A 15 -0.83 -1.51 6.46
CA ALA A 15 0.07 -1.08 5.38
C ALA A 15 1.27 -0.32 5.93
N ALA A 16 1.07 0.63 6.85
CA ALA A 16 2.14 1.35 7.52
C ALA A 16 3.11 0.41 8.25
N LYS A 17 2.57 -0.61 8.95
CA LYS A 17 3.37 -1.64 9.60
C LYS A 17 4.17 -2.51 8.62
N LEU A 18 3.70 -2.73 7.38
CA LEU A 18 4.48 -3.47 6.36
C LEU A 18 5.77 -2.76 6.00
N PHE A 19 5.80 -1.43 6.05
CA PHE A 19 6.96 -0.60 5.76
C PHE A 19 7.71 -0.16 7.02
N ASP A 20 7.25 -0.59 8.21
CA ASP A 20 7.73 -0.10 9.51
C ASP A 20 7.72 1.44 9.64
N ILE A 21 6.68 2.10 9.10
CA ILE A 21 6.48 3.55 9.16
C ILE A 21 5.23 3.93 9.95
N GLY A 22 5.13 5.21 10.33
CA GLY A 22 3.90 5.79 10.87
C GLY A 22 2.81 5.98 9.81
N GLU A 23 1.53 5.93 10.23
CA GLU A 23 0.37 6.15 9.34
C GLU A 23 0.41 7.54 8.66
N ALA A 24 0.94 8.57 9.33
CA ALA A 24 1.11 9.90 8.75
C ALA A 24 2.08 9.89 7.56
N THR A 25 3.18 9.13 7.63
CA THR A 25 4.14 8.98 6.54
C THR A 25 3.51 8.26 5.36
N LEU A 26 2.71 7.23 5.62
CA LEU A 26 1.94 6.53 4.59
C LEU A 26 1.02 7.51 3.84
N TRP A 27 0.23 8.31 4.56
CA TRP A 27 -0.65 9.31 3.94
C TRP A 27 0.12 10.41 3.21
N ARG A 28 1.27 10.82 3.73
CA ARG A 28 2.16 11.76 3.04
C ARG A 28 2.62 11.18 1.71
N TRP A 29 3.05 9.91 1.67
CA TRP A 29 3.44 9.26 0.41
C TRP A 29 2.28 9.15 -0.59
N VAL A 30 1.07 8.84 -0.12
CA VAL A 30 -0.12 8.83 -0.97
C VAL A 30 -0.40 10.21 -1.59
N ALA A 31 -0.11 11.30 -0.87
CA ALA A 31 -0.33 12.66 -1.34
C ALA A 31 0.81 13.21 -2.21
N GLU A 32 2.07 12.94 -1.85
CA GLU A 32 3.27 13.45 -2.54
C GLU A 32 3.66 12.61 -3.76
N ARG A 33 3.51 11.28 -3.69
CA ARG A 33 4.03 10.35 -4.71
C ARG A 33 2.90 9.82 -5.56
N HIS A 34 2.93 10.17 -6.85
CA HIS A 34 1.94 9.68 -7.81
C HIS A 34 2.11 8.18 -8.11
N ASP A 35 3.32 7.64 -7.94
CA ASP A 35 3.63 6.22 -8.14
C ASP A 35 3.20 5.32 -6.98
N PHE A 36 2.79 5.89 -5.84
CA PHE A 36 2.38 5.10 -4.69
C PHE A 36 0.98 4.51 -4.89
N PRO A 37 0.70 3.25 -4.44
CA PRO A 37 -0.59 2.61 -4.63
C PRO A 37 -1.73 3.45 -4.06
N ARG A 38 -2.74 3.71 -4.89
CA ARG A 38 -3.87 4.54 -4.46
C ARG A 38 -4.76 3.77 -3.48
N PRO A 39 -5.20 4.42 -2.39
CA PRO A 39 -6.16 3.82 -1.47
C PRO A 39 -7.50 3.54 -2.17
N ARG A 40 -8.05 2.35 -1.94
CA ARG A 40 -9.41 1.99 -2.37
C ARG A 40 -10.39 2.24 -1.23
N ARG A 41 -11.39 3.10 -1.46
CA ARG A 41 -12.43 3.41 -0.48
C ARG A 41 -13.56 2.40 -0.58
N LEU A 42 -13.75 1.58 0.45
CA LEU A 42 -14.83 0.58 0.53
C LEU A 42 -16.11 1.18 1.13
N SER A 43 -15.98 2.12 2.06
CA SER A 43 -17.09 2.76 2.74
C SER A 43 -16.69 4.15 3.24
N ALA A 44 -17.64 4.93 3.76
CA ALA A 44 -17.43 6.29 4.25
C ALA A 44 -16.27 6.44 5.26
N ARG A 45 -15.94 5.37 5.99
CA ARG A 45 -14.83 5.33 6.97
C ARG A 45 -13.84 4.19 6.75
N CYS A 46 -13.93 3.48 5.61
CA CYS A 46 -13.10 2.31 5.36
C CYS A 46 -12.34 2.47 4.06
N THR A 47 -11.03 2.59 4.19
CA THR A 47 -10.07 2.65 3.10
C THR A 47 -9.12 1.47 3.24
N VAL A 48 -8.76 0.84 2.13
CA VAL A 48 -7.81 -0.27 2.09
C VAL A 48 -6.79 -0.06 0.99
N PHE A 49 -5.65 -0.69 1.15
CA PHE A 49 -4.60 -0.78 0.14
C PHE A 49 -4.48 -2.22 -0.33
N ASP A 50 -4.13 -2.39 -1.59
CA ASP A 50 -3.80 -3.68 -2.15
C ASP A 50 -2.39 -4.08 -1.70
N THR A 51 -2.26 -5.23 -1.02
CA THR A 51 -0.96 -5.69 -0.55
C THR A 51 0.00 -6.00 -1.70
N GLY A 52 -0.53 -6.49 -2.84
CA GLY A 52 0.27 -6.79 -4.02
C GLY A 52 0.87 -5.52 -4.62
N GLU A 53 0.04 -4.47 -4.78
CA GLU A 53 0.52 -3.16 -5.27
C GLU A 53 1.55 -2.54 -4.32
N LEU A 54 1.36 -2.67 -3.00
CA LEU A 54 2.32 -2.16 -2.00
C LEU A 54 3.68 -2.88 -2.06
N LEU A 55 3.68 -4.20 -2.21
CA LEU A 55 4.91 -4.99 -2.35
C LEU A 55 5.58 -4.71 -3.69
N ALA A 56 4.84 -4.65 -4.79
CA ALA A 56 5.37 -4.30 -6.10
C ALA A 56 6.03 -2.91 -6.09
N TRP A 57 5.38 -1.92 -5.45
CA TRP A 57 5.96 -0.59 -5.27
C TRP A 57 7.23 -0.64 -4.42
N ARG A 58 7.23 -1.38 -3.30
CA ARG A 58 8.44 -1.56 -2.47
C ARG A 58 9.60 -2.12 -3.29
N ASP A 59 9.35 -3.15 -4.08
CA ASP A 59 10.37 -3.78 -4.92
C ASP A 59 10.82 -2.86 -6.06
N ALA A 60 9.93 -2.02 -6.59
CA ALA A 60 10.28 -0.96 -7.55
C ALA A 60 11.08 0.20 -6.93
N GLN A 61 10.92 0.45 -5.62
CA GLN A 61 11.71 1.42 -4.87
C GLN A 61 13.10 0.91 -4.44
N LYS A 62 13.53 -0.30 -4.87
CA LYS A 62 14.93 -0.72 -4.80
C LYS A 62 15.78 0.13 -5.74
N VAL A 63 15.91 1.40 -5.39
CA VAL A 63 17.11 2.17 -5.61
C VAL A 63 18.15 1.53 -4.70
N GLU A 64 19.17 0.99 -5.34
CA GLU A 64 20.47 0.60 -4.81
C GLU A 64 20.78 1.25 -3.46
N VAL A 65 20.75 0.45 -2.39
CA VAL A 65 21.38 0.83 -1.12
C VAL A 65 22.68 0.04 -1.06
N GLN A 66 23.75 0.74 -1.41
CA GLN A 66 25.15 0.41 -1.12
C GLN A 66 25.39 0.29 0.39
#